data_AF-A0A357ZIV8-F1
#
_entry.id   AF-A0A357ZIV8-F1
#
_cell.length_a   1.000
_cell.length_b   1.000
_cell.length_c   1.000
_cell.angle_alpha   90.00
_cell.angle_beta   90.00
_cell.angle_gamma   90.00
#
_symmetry.space_group_name_H-M   'P 1'
#
loop_
_entity.id
_entity.type
_entity.pdbx_description
1 polymer ?
#
loop_
_entity_poly.entity_id
_entity_poly.type
_entity_poly.pdbx_seq_one_letter_code
_entity_poly.pdbx_strand_id
1 'polypeptide(L)'
;MIVNLIEFLKARSKLVRHGGYGIVAAIVIWSLIVIDRHHVHSWLEKIPGFWSLFTIVSALVLVFVAKAWAKTGIETDEDYYDR
;
A
#
# COMPACT_ATOMS: atom_id res chain seq x y z
N MET A 1 8.65 -22.27 -10.89
CA MET A 1 7.87 -22.16 -9.63
C MET A 1 7.27 -20.76 -9.42
N ILE A 2 8.07 -19.68 -9.46
CA ILE A 2 7.56 -18.29 -9.33
C ILE A 2 6.57 -17.92 -10.46
N VAL A 3 6.84 -18.34 -11.70
CA VAL A 3 5.94 -18.08 -12.84
C VAL A 3 4.53 -18.65 -12.60
N ASN A 4 4.43 -19.90 -12.16
CA ASN A 4 3.14 -20.54 -11.85
C ASN A 4 2.38 -19.82 -10.72
N LEU A 5 3.10 -19.25 -9.74
CA LEU A 5 2.48 -18.43 -8.68
C LEU A 5 1.92 -17.13 -9.25
N ILE A 6 2.68 -16.44 -10.09
CA ILE A 6 2.24 -15.20 -10.74
C ILE A 6 1.02 -15.47 -11.63
N GLU A 7 1.02 -16.54 -12.41
CA GLU A 7 -0.13 -16.94 -13.21
C GLU A 7 -1.36 -17.28 -12.36
N PHE A 8 -1.17 -18.01 -11.25
CA PHE A 8 -2.23 -18.30 -10.30
C PHE A 8 -2.86 -17.03 -9.71
N LEU A 9 -2.04 -16.05 -9.34
CA LEU A 9 -2.48 -14.77 -8.82
C LEU A 9 -3.16 -13.91 -9.89
N LYS A 10 -2.62 -13.89 -11.12
CA LYS A 10 -3.24 -13.22 -12.28
C LYS A 10 -4.61 -13.80 -12.61
N ALA A 11 -4.74 -15.13 -12.64
CA ALA A 11 -6.00 -15.83 -12.88
C ALA A 11 -7.07 -15.50 -11.83
N ARG A 12 -6.66 -15.12 -10.61
CA ARG A 12 -7.54 -14.72 -9.51
C ARG A 12 -7.40 -13.23 -9.17
N SER A 13 -7.00 -12.40 -10.12
CA SER A 13 -6.72 -10.97 -9.92
C SER A 13 -7.85 -10.21 -9.23
N LYS A 14 -9.11 -10.54 -9.56
CA LYS A 14 -10.28 -9.97 -8.88
C LYS A 14 -10.26 -10.30 -7.38
N LEU A 15 -10.05 -11.56 -7.00
CA LEU A 15 -10.02 -11.99 -5.60
C LEU A 15 -8.82 -11.39 -4.86
N VAL A 16 -7.65 -11.35 -5.49
CA VAL A 16 -6.44 -10.71 -4.94
C VAL A 16 -6.70 -9.23 -4.64
N ARG A 17 -7.33 -8.51 -5.59
CA ARG A 17 -7.67 -7.09 -5.42
C ARG A 17 -8.65 -6.85 -4.27
N HIS A 18 -9.74 -7.62 -4.22
CA HIS A 18 -10.73 -7.47 -3.14
C HIS A 18 -10.15 -7.90 -1.79
N GLY A 19 -9.31 -8.94 -1.76
CA GLY A 19 -8.58 -9.36 -0.56
C GLY A 19 -7.66 -8.25 -0.04
N GLY A 20 -6.90 -7.61 -0.93
CA GLY A 20 -6.05 -6.47 -0.58
C GLY A 20 -6.86 -5.31 0.02
N TYR A 21 -7.96 -4.91 -0.63
CA TYR A 21 -8.85 -3.88 -0.07
C TYR A 21 -9.48 -4.31 1.25
N GLY A 22 -9.85 -5.59 1.40
CA GLY A 22 -10.38 -6.15 2.65
C GLY A 22 -9.37 -6.06 3.79
N ILE A 23 -8.10 -6.38 3.54
CA ILE A 23 -7.02 -6.27 4.54
C ILE A 23 -6.84 -4.81 4.97
N VAL A 24 -6.78 -3.87 4.01
CA VAL A 24 -6.66 -2.43 4.32
C VAL A 24 -7.85 -1.96 5.15
N ALA A 25 -9.08 -2.33 4.77
CA ALA A 25 -10.28 -1.99 5.52
C ALA A 25 -10.27 -2.57 6.94
N ALA A 26 -9.83 -3.82 7.11
CA ALA A 26 -9.70 -4.46 8.41
C ALA A 26 -8.70 -3.71 9.31
N ILE A 27 -7.56 -3.29 8.77
CA ILE A 27 -6.56 -2.50 9.50
C ILE A 27 -7.14 -1.14 9.95
N VAL A 28 -7.88 -0.46 9.07
CA VAL A 28 -8.54 0.81 9.39
C VAL A 28 -9.56 0.62 10.52
N ILE A 29 -10.43 -0.40 10.41
CA ILE A 29 -11.44 -0.71 11.42
C ILE A 29 -10.78 -1.05 12.76
N TRP A 30 -9.74 -1.88 12.73
CA TRP A 30 -8.96 -2.23 13.93
C TRP A 30 -8.37 -0.99 14.59
N SER A 31 -7.77 -0.09 13.81
CA SER A 31 -7.21 1.16 14.32
C SER A 31 -8.26 2.09 14.92
N LEU A 32 -9.50 2.05 14.45
CA LEU A 32 -10.59 2.88 15.00
C LEU A 32 -11.12 2.36 16.33
N ILE A 33 -11.18 1.03 16.48
CA ILE A 33 -11.85 0.36 17.61
C ILE A 33 -10.88 0.04 18.75
N VAL A 34 -9.65 -0.38 18.43
CA VAL A 34 -8.74 -1.01 19.40
C VAL A 34 -7.69 -0.05 19.95
N ILE A 35 -7.30 0.98 19.19
CA ILE A 35 -6.23 1.89 19.61
C ILE A 35 -6.80 2.95 20.55
N ASP A 36 -6.46 2.83 21.83
CA ASP A 36 -6.76 3.82 22.86
C ASP A 36 -5.94 5.10 22.63
N ARG A 37 -6.59 6.26 22.78
CA ARG A 37 -6.05 7.60 22.47
C ARG A 37 -5.82 8.44 23.72
N HIS A 38 -5.71 7.80 24.87
CA HIS A 38 -5.59 8.48 26.16
C HIS A 38 -4.22 9.16 26.41
N HIS A 39 -3.16 8.81 25.66
CA HIS A 39 -1.81 9.40 25.77
C HIS A 39 -1.28 9.89 24.41
N VAL A 40 -2.04 10.80 23.81
CA VAL A 40 -1.67 11.42 22.54
C VAL A 40 -0.59 12.49 22.75
N HIS A 41 0.55 12.35 22.07
CA HIS A 41 1.67 13.30 22.13
C HIS A 41 1.50 14.47 21.14
N SER A 42 0.65 14.32 20.12
CA SER A 42 0.38 15.36 19.11
C SER A 42 -1.11 15.52 18.81
N TRP A 43 -1.60 16.75 18.67
CA TRP A 43 -3.02 17.05 18.47
C TRP A 43 -3.68 16.28 17.29
N LEU A 44 -2.89 15.91 16.27
CA LEU A 44 -3.34 15.11 15.12
C LEU A 44 -3.67 13.65 15.47
N GLU A 45 -2.96 13.05 16.43
CA GLU A 45 -3.19 11.66 16.86
C GLU A 45 -4.51 11.49 17.64
N LYS A 46 -5.18 12.60 18.00
CA LYS A 46 -6.53 12.56 18.57
C LYS A 46 -7.58 12.10 17.55
N ILE A 47 -7.29 12.21 16.25
CA ILE A 47 -8.22 11.86 15.18
C ILE A 47 -8.38 10.33 15.10
N PRO A 48 -9.62 9.79 15.13
CA PRO A 48 -9.86 8.37 14.93
C PRO A 48 -9.24 7.86 13.62
N GLY A 49 -8.42 6.82 13.69
CA GLY A 49 -7.86 6.20 12.49
C GLY A 49 -6.74 7.02 11.82
N PHE A 50 -6.20 8.03 12.51
CA PHE A 50 -5.09 8.86 12.01
C PHE A 50 -3.93 8.01 11.49
N TRP A 51 -3.49 7.00 12.26
CA TRP A 51 -2.37 6.14 11.89
C TRP A 51 -2.62 5.34 10.61
N SER A 52 -3.83 4.79 10.43
CA SER A 52 -4.18 4.09 9.21
C SER A 52 -4.26 5.03 8.00
N LEU A 53 -4.86 6.21 8.18
CA LEU A 53 -4.93 7.22 7.13
C LEU A 53 -3.53 7.71 6.73
N PHE A 54 -2.69 8.02 7.72
CA PHE A 54 -1.31 8.44 7.51
C PHE A 54 -0.53 7.38 6.75
N THR A 55 -0.70 6.10 7.09
CA THR A 55 -0.03 4.99 6.39
C THR A 55 -0.46 4.91 4.92
N ILE A 56 -1.77 4.99 4.66
CA ILE A 56 -2.31 4.96 3.29
C ILE A 56 -1.78 6.15 2.47
N VAL A 57 -1.85 7.36 3.02
CA VAL A 57 -1.39 8.58 2.35
C VAL A 57 0.12 8.51 2.10
N SER A 58 0.90 8.08 3.09
CA SER A 58 2.35 7.95 2.96
C SER A 58 2.74 6.93 1.90
N ALA A 59 2.05 5.78 1.86
CA ALA A 59 2.26 4.77 0.82
C ALA A 59 1.99 5.34 -0.59
N LEU A 60 0.89 6.08 -0.77
CA LEU A 60 0.59 6.73 -2.04
C LEU A 60 1.68 7.75 -2.42
N VAL A 61 2.09 8.60 -1.48
CA VAL A 61 3.16 9.59 -1.70
C VAL A 61 4.44 8.89 -2.12
N LEU A 62 4.85 7.82 -1.42
CA LEU A 62 6.05 7.05 -1.76
C LEU A 62 5.97 6.48 -3.17
N VAL A 63 4.83 5.91 -3.58
CA VAL A 63 4.63 5.40 -4.95
C VAL A 63 4.77 6.50 -5.99
N PHE A 64 4.14 7.66 -5.77
CA PHE A 64 4.24 8.78 -6.71
C PHE A 64 5.64 9.36 -6.79
N VAL A 65 6.32 9.52 -5.65
CA VAL A 65 7.70 10.01 -5.59
C VAL A 65 8.64 9.03 -6.27
N ALA A 66 8.53 7.73 -5.97
CA ALA A 66 9.33 6.69 -6.61
C ALA A 66 9.11 6.68 -8.13
N LYS A 67 7.85 6.79 -8.59
CA LYS A 67 7.53 6.88 -10.02
C LYS A 67 8.08 8.15 -10.68
N ALA A 68 8.02 9.29 -10.00
CA ALA A 68 8.59 10.54 -10.50
C ALA A 68 10.11 10.43 -10.63
N TRP A 69 10.76 9.76 -9.67
CA TRP A 69 12.20 9.55 -9.65
C TRP A 69 12.66 8.51 -10.67
N ALA A 70 11.89 7.43 -10.88
CA ALA A 70 12.18 6.42 -11.90
C ALA A 70 12.31 7.05 -13.30
N LYS A 71 11.44 8.02 -13.61
CA LYS A 71 11.44 8.77 -14.87
C LYS A 71 12.68 9.65 -15.09
N THR A 72 13.53 9.86 -14.10
CA THR A 72 14.80 10.61 -14.29
C THR A 72 15.91 9.76 -14.89
N GLY A 73 15.61 8.55 -15.35
CA GLY A 73 16.56 7.65 -16.02
C GLY A 73 17.16 6.57 -15.11
N ILE A 74 16.54 6.30 -13.95
CA ILE A 74 16.92 5.18 -13.07
C ILE A 74 16.28 3.87 -13.55
N GLU A 75 15.12 3.96 -14.22
CA GLU A 75 14.41 2.79 -14.75
C GLU A 75 15.15 2.22 -15.95
N THR A 76 15.48 0.93 -15.88
CA THR A 76 16.00 0.16 -17.01
C THR A 76 14.89 0.00 -18.05
N ASP A 77 15.26 0.08 -19.33
CA ASP A 77 14.38 -0.11 -20.48
C ASP A 77 13.58 -1.43 -20.36
N GLU A 78 12.29 -1.43 -20.69
CA GLU A 78 11.46 -2.63 -20.63
C GLU A 78 11.98 -3.70 -21.62
N ASP A 79 12.58 -3.26 -22.73
CA ASP A 79 13.14 -4.13 -23.77
C ASP A 79 14.57 -4.60 -23.44
N TYR A 80 15.10 -4.33 -22.24
CA TYR A 80 16.50 -4.63 -21.89
C TYR A 80 16.87 -6.12 -22.06
N TYR A 81 15.91 -7.02 -21.82
CA TYR A 81 16.11 -8.47 -21.95
C TYR A 81 15.74 -9.04 -23.33
N ASP A 82 15.11 -8.23 -24.18
CA ASP A 82 14.72 -8.61 -25.54
C ASP A 82 15.79 -8.25 -26.59
N ARG A 83 16.90 -7.63 -26.15
CA ARG A 83 18.11 -7.36 -26.95
C ARG A 83 19.15 -8.46 -26.85
#